data_AF-A0A2I1GIP3-F1
#
_entry.id   AF-A0A2I1GIP3-F1
#
_cell.length_a   1.000
_cell.length_b   1.000
_cell.length_c   1.000
_cell.angle_alpha   90.00
_cell.angle_beta   90.00
_cell.angle_gamma   90.00
#
_symmetry.space_group_name_H-M   'P 1'
#
loop_
_entity.id
_entity.type
_entity.pdbx_description
1 polymer ?
#
loop_
_entity_poly.entity_id
_entity_poly.type
_entity_poly.pdbx_seq_one_letter_code
_entity_poly.pdbx_strand_id
1 'polypeptide(L)'
;IGHVKISCYYEDGIPTYSFQKVNYVALPHLKRLSFHECPIISETSIITLLAHSPNLTHFDLGGCSISDLTLNFLATETNIPQTLTHLLLAKCKNISSENIAALVNECKQLEVLNLYGDRDIATAISEYDLITILTSPSAKKFKNLDIGSSHITLNVLHTIQENCLALQHLGISKACIRSITYIDNLLKATPNLEYIDLTGVSCMTPLNIASLVNNLQKDHSLHVIEMSESLVNKLDTINGWKTSKNYSRRCYYAKQTHRPDRVHPRKLDMAEYGSESMSKIFQYYSFDR
;
A
#
# COMPACT_ATOMS: atom_id res chain seq x y z
N ILE A 1 -23.78 -9.62 12.94
CA ILE A 1 -22.60 -8.98 12.30
C ILE A 1 -23.17 -8.03 11.27
N GLY A 2 -22.94 -6.71 11.41
CA GLY A 2 -23.73 -5.61 10.82
C GLY A 2 -24.97 -5.28 11.69
N HIS A 3 -25.44 -4.04 11.85
CA HIS A 3 -25.17 -2.73 11.22
C HIS A 3 -25.29 -1.63 12.26
N VAL A 4 -24.80 -0.41 12.05
CA VAL A 4 -24.69 0.59 13.11
C VAL A 4 -25.38 1.92 12.73
N LYS A 5 -26.35 2.37 13.51
CA LYS A 5 -26.80 3.76 13.57
C LYS A 5 -25.74 4.56 14.34
N ILE A 6 -25.10 5.49 13.65
CA ILE A 6 -24.13 6.39 14.25
C ILE A 6 -24.90 7.48 14.99
N SER A 7 -24.64 7.66 16.27
CA SER A 7 -25.11 8.84 17.02
C SER A 7 -23.88 9.60 17.50
N CYS A 8 -23.74 10.84 17.02
CA CYS A 8 -22.73 11.77 17.50
C CYS A 8 -23.28 12.55 18.69
N TYR A 9 -22.50 12.63 19.76
CA TYR A 9 -22.77 13.44 20.93
C TYR A 9 -21.45 14.04 21.43
N TYR A 10 -21.50 14.96 22.39
CA TYR A 10 -20.29 15.61 22.92
C TYR A 10 -20.05 15.15 24.36
N GLU A 11 -18.90 14.54 24.61
CA GLU A 11 -18.36 14.32 25.96
C GLU A 11 -17.18 15.26 26.17
N ASP A 12 -17.25 16.13 27.18
CA ASP A 12 -16.22 17.12 27.49
C ASP A 12 -15.80 18.02 26.32
N GLY A 13 -16.73 18.31 25.40
CA GLY A 13 -16.48 19.12 24.19
C GLY A 13 -15.80 18.35 23.04
N ILE A 14 -15.53 17.07 23.23
CA ILE A 14 -15.00 16.17 22.20
C ILE A 14 -16.18 15.44 21.54
N PRO A 15 -16.27 15.40 20.20
CA PRO A 15 -17.29 14.62 19.51
C PRO A 15 -17.04 13.12 19.74
N THR A 16 -17.95 12.48 20.47
CA THR A 16 -17.99 11.04 20.72
C THR A 16 -19.04 10.40 19.81
N TYR A 17 -18.70 9.25 19.24
CA TYR A 17 -19.58 8.49 18.37
C TYR A 17 -20.02 7.22 19.08
N SER A 18 -21.33 7.00 19.17
CA SER A 18 -21.90 5.71 19.57
C SER A 18 -22.47 4.98 18.37
N PHE A 19 -22.40 3.67 18.47
CA PHE A 19 -22.70 2.75 17.40
C PHE A 19 -23.87 1.84 17.82
N GLN A 20 -25.09 2.12 17.33
CA GLN A 20 -26.30 1.35 17.67
C GLN A 20 -26.64 0.28 16.63
N LYS A 21 -26.75 -0.97 17.05
CA LYS A 21 -26.99 -2.07 16.12
C LYS A 21 -28.38 -1.99 15.43
N VAL A 22 -28.45 -1.99 14.09
CA VAL A 22 -29.67 -2.09 13.27
C VAL A 22 -29.70 -3.39 12.48
N ASN A 23 -30.91 -3.91 12.21
CA ASN A 23 -31.14 -5.28 11.71
C ASN A 23 -31.20 -5.41 10.17
N TYR A 24 -30.65 -4.46 9.40
CA TYR A 24 -30.73 -4.46 7.94
C TYR A 24 -29.41 -4.12 7.24
N VAL A 25 -28.99 -4.97 6.29
CA VAL A 25 -27.83 -4.77 5.41
C VAL A 25 -28.31 -4.10 4.12
N ALA A 26 -27.81 -2.90 3.80
CA ALA A 26 -28.17 -2.22 2.56
C ALA A 26 -27.31 -2.66 1.35
N LEU A 27 -26.04 -3.01 1.57
CA LEU A 27 -25.07 -3.29 0.50
C LEU A 27 -24.40 -4.67 0.67
N PRO A 28 -25.16 -5.79 0.77
CA PRO A 28 -24.60 -7.11 1.06
C PRO A 28 -23.68 -7.65 -0.05
N HIS A 29 -23.79 -7.12 -1.26
CA HIS A 29 -22.98 -7.55 -2.42
C HIS A 29 -21.81 -6.61 -2.72
N LEU A 30 -21.65 -5.50 -2.00
CA LEU A 30 -20.53 -4.59 -2.22
C LEU A 30 -19.23 -5.24 -1.73
N LYS A 31 -18.31 -5.49 -2.67
CA LYS A 31 -17.01 -6.14 -2.41
C LYS A 31 -15.82 -5.21 -2.56
N ARG A 32 -15.95 -4.15 -3.36
CA ARG A 32 -14.88 -3.23 -3.70
C ARG A 32 -15.38 -1.80 -3.57
N LEU A 33 -14.65 -0.98 -2.83
CA LEU A 33 -14.99 0.43 -2.60
C LEU A 33 -13.71 1.26 -2.62
N SER A 34 -13.71 2.35 -3.38
CA SER A 34 -12.59 3.29 -3.43
C SER A 34 -13.11 4.72 -3.32
N PHE A 35 -12.47 5.50 -2.45
CA PHE A 35 -12.60 6.95 -2.31
C PHE A 35 -11.24 7.63 -2.55
N HIS A 36 -10.38 7.01 -3.37
CA HIS A 36 -9.04 7.53 -3.64
C HIS A 36 -9.06 9.03 -4.01
N GLU A 37 -8.22 9.81 -3.34
CA GLU A 37 -8.06 11.26 -3.49
C GLU A 37 -9.40 12.03 -3.37
N CYS A 38 -10.27 11.59 -2.47
CA CYS A 38 -11.51 12.29 -2.09
C CYS A 38 -11.38 12.96 -0.70
N PRO A 39 -10.57 14.02 -0.52
CA PRO A 39 -10.28 14.59 0.81
C PRO A 39 -11.48 15.28 1.48
N ILE A 40 -12.50 15.63 0.70
CA ILE A 40 -13.72 16.33 1.18
C ILE A 40 -14.84 15.38 1.60
N ILE A 41 -14.68 14.06 1.40
CA ILE A 41 -15.71 13.11 1.82
C ILE A 41 -15.81 13.10 3.34
N SER A 42 -17.05 13.14 3.85
CA SER A 42 -17.28 13.08 5.29
C SER A 42 -16.90 11.71 5.84
N GLU A 43 -16.08 11.68 6.89
CA GLU A 43 -15.71 10.46 7.61
C GLU A 43 -16.94 9.67 8.05
N THR A 44 -17.97 10.35 8.55
CA THR A 44 -19.24 9.72 8.96
C THR A 44 -19.94 9.01 7.80
N SER A 45 -19.81 9.51 6.57
CA SER A 45 -20.36 8.86 5.38
C SER A 45 -19.61 7.58 5.05
N ILE A 46 -18.27 7.58 5.18
CA ILE A 46 -17.45 6.37 5.03
C ILE A 46 -17.87 5.31 6.06
N ILE A 47 -17.95 5.69 7.33
CA ILE A 47 -18.34 4.78 8.42
C ILE A 47 -19.75 4.21 8.16
N THR A 48 -20.69 5.03 7.71
CA THR A 48 -22.05 4.57 7.37
C THR A 48 -22.03 3.52 6.25
N LEU A 49 -21.22 3.72 5.20
CA LEU A 49 -21.07 2.76 4.11
C LEU A 49 -20.43 1.46 4.58
N LEU A 50 -19.38 1.54 5.40
CA LEU A 50 -18.73 0.37 6.00
C LEU A 50 -19.70 -0.42 6.86
N ALA A 51 -20.53 0.28 7.65
CA ALA A 51 -21.57 -0.35 8.44
C ALA A 51 -22.48 -1.20 7.57
N HIS A 52 -22.80 -0.79 6.34
CA HIS A 52 -23.71 -1.49 5.42
C HIS A 52 -23.05 -2.44 4.42
N SER A 53 -21.72 -2.63 4.47
CA SER A 53 -20.95 -3.39 3.47
C SER A 53 -20.14 -4.54 4.10
N PRO A 54 -20.80 -5.55 4.72
CA PRO A 54 -20.12 -6.53 5.58
C PRO A 54 -19.19 -7.49 4.84
N ASN A 55 -19.30 -7.57 3.50
CA ASN A 55 -18.52 -8.48 2.65
C ASN A 55 -17.45 -7.76 1.84
N LEU A 56 -17.00 -6.58 2.31
CA LEU A 56 -15.99 -5.81 1.63
C LEU A 56 -14.65 -6.56 1.62
N THR A 57 -14.03 -6.63 0.46
CA THR A 57 -12.76 -7.35 0.23
C THR A 57 -11.65 -6.42 -0.24
N HIS A 58 -12.00 -5.29 -0.86
CA HIS A 58 -11.05 -4.28 -1.32
C HIS A 58 -11.53 -2.90 -0.89
N PHE A 59 -10.66 -2.18 -0.18
CA PHE A 59 -10.97 -0.87 0.34
C PHE A 59 -9.82 0.10 0.13
N ASP A 60 -10.11 1.22 -0.52
CA ASP A 60 -9.13 2.25 -0.84
C ASP A 60 -9.63 3.60 -0.36
N LEU A 61 -8.91 4.16 0.61
CA LEU A 61 -9.12 5.49 1.19
C LEU A 61 -7.92 6.39 0.95
N GLY A 62 -7.01 6.05 0.04
CA GLY A 62 -5.80 6.84 -0.17
C GLY A 62 -6.11 8.32 -0.41
N GLY A 63 -5.45 9.23 0.29
CA GLY A 63 -5.70 10.68 0.18
C GLY A 63 -6.99 11.19 0.82
N CYS A 64 -7.75 10.36 1.55
CA CYS A 64 -8.92 10.81 2.30
C CYS A 64 -8.54 11.46 3.64
N SER A 65 -9.40 12.36 4.13
CA SER A 65 -9.31 12.95 5.46
C SER A 65 -10.07 12.10 6.49
N ILE A 66 -9.50 10.94 6.84
CA ILE A 66 -10.01 10.03 7.88
C ILE A 66 -9.13 10.06 9.13
N SER A 67 -9.67 9.62 10.25
CA SER A 67 -8.98 9.48 11.53
C SER A 67 -8.99 8.02 12.03
N ASP A 68 -8.35 7.80 13.18
CA ASP A 68 -8.37 6.50 13.88
C ASP A 68 -9.79 6.01 14.20
N LEU A 69 -10.79 6.90 14.25
CA LEU A 69 -12.20 6.53 14.37
C LEU A 69 -12.62 5.55 13.27
N THR A 70 -12.23 5.80 12.02
CA THR A 70 -12.58 4.93 10.89
C THR A 70 -11.93 3.56 11.01
N LEU A 71 -10.66 3.50 11.41
CA LEU A 71 -9.93 2.24 11.56
C LEU A 71 -10.45 1.42 12.74
N ASN A 72 -10.72 2.07 13.88
CA ASN A 72 -11.31 1.44 15.05
C ASN A 72 -12.70 0.88 14.73
N PHE A 73 -13.54 1.67 14.07
CA PHE A 73 -14.85 1.18 13.63
C PHE A 73 -14.73 -0.06 12.73
N LEU A 74 -13.80 -0.04 11.76
CA LEU A 74 -13.56 -1.18 10.88
C LEU A 74 -13.15 -2.42 11.69
N ALA A 75 -12.26 -2.25 12.67
CA ALA A 75 -11.73 -3.33 13.50
C ALA A 75 -12.74 -3.91 14.50
N THR A 76 -13.53 -3.06 15.18
CA THR A 76 -14.37 -3.49 16.33
C THR A 76 -15.84 -3.67 15.97
N GLU A 77 -16.35 -2.91 15.00
CA GLU A 77 -17.80 -2.86 14.71
C GLU A 77 -18.18 -3.62 13.42
N THR A 78 -17.19 -4.12 12.67
CA THR A 78 -17.43 -4.81 11.40
C THR A 78 -16.72 -6.17 11.32
N ASN A 79 -17.18 -7.02 10.41
CA ASN A 79 -16.45 -8.25 10.06
C ASN A 79 -15.49 -8.08 8.88
N ILE A 80 -15.36 -6.85 8.35
CA ILE A 80 -14.56 -6.57 7.16
C ILE A 80 -13.10 -7.02 7.32
N PRO A 81 -12.42 -6.91 8.48
CA PRO A 81 -11.05 -7.41 8.63
C PRO A 81 -10.90 -8.91 8.29
N GLN A 82 -11.96 -9.71 8.45
CA GLN A 82 -11.93 -11.14 8.16
C GLN A 82 -12.03 -11.44 6.65
N THR A 83 -12.53 -10.49 5.84
CA THR A 83 -12.72 -10.63 4.39
C THR A 83 -11.79 -9.75 3.57
N LEU A 84 -11.12 -8.78 4.19
CA LEU A 84 -10.29 -7.81 3.50
C LEU A 84 -9.04 -8.47 2.90
N THR A 85 -8.84 -8.22 1.61
CA THR A 85 -7.69 -8.68 0.82
C THR A 85 -6.84 -7.52 0.31
N HIS A 86 -7.45 -6.34 0.13
CA HIS A 86 -6.77 -5.13 -0.32
C HIS A 86 -7.16 -3.95 0.58
N LEU A 87 -6.16 -3.32 1.20
CA LEU A 87 -6.30 -2.12 2.02
C LEU A 87 -5.30 -1.06 1.55
N LEU A 88 -5.82 0.07 1.08
CA LEU A 88 -5.01 1.19 0.61
C LEU A 88 -5.33 2.42 1.47
N LEU A 89 -4.34 2.90 2.21
CA LEU A 89 -4.41 4.06 3.11
C LEU A 89 -3.32 5.11 2.79
N ALA A 90 -2.73 5.03 1.60
CA ALA A 90 -1.66 5.95 1.18
C ALA A 90 -2.05 7.41 1.41
N LYS A 91 -1.13 8.22 1.94
CA LYS A 91 -1.31 9.66 2.22
C LYS A 91 -2.50 10.02 3.13
N CYS A 92 -3.06 9.09 3.91
CA CYS A 92 -4.00 9.42 4.98
C CYS A 92 -3.23 10.03 6.16
N LYS A 93 -3.45 11.32 6.46
CA LYS A 93 -2.57 12.08 7.36
C LYS A 93 -2.94 12.06 8.84
N ASN A 94 -4.19 11.71 9.16
CA ASN A 94 -4.72 11.80 10.52
C ASN A 94 -4.99 10.43 11.14
N ILE A 95 -4.34 9.38 10.63
CA ILE A 95 -4.37 8.03 11.21
C ILE A 95 -3.01 7.72 11.85
N SER A 96 -3.03 7.11 13.02
CA SER A 96 -1.82 6.75 13.76
C SER A 96 -1.23 5.43 13.25
N SER A 97 0.09 5.27 13.43
CA SER A 97 0.78 4.02 13.10
C SER A 97 0.30 2.84 13.95
N GLU A 98 -0.05 3.10 15.21
CA GLU A 98 -0.59 2.11 16.15
C GLU A 98 -1.93 1.56 15.65
N ASN A 99 -2.88 2.42 15.28
CA ASN A 99 -4.21 1.98 14.81
C ASN A 99 -4.14 1.28 13.45
N ILE A 100 -3.20 1.66 12.58
CA ILE A 100 -2.92 0.90 11.35
C ILE A 100 -2.44 -0.51 11.70
N ALA A 101 -1.45 -0.64 12.59
CA ALA A 101 -0.91 -1.93 12.98
C ALA A 101 -1.97 -2.82 13.67
N ALA A 102 -2.77 -2.25 14.58
CA ALA A 102 -3.86 -2.93 15.25
C ALA A 102 -4.89 -3.49 14.24
N LEU A 103 -5.32 -2.67 13.27
CA LEU A 103 -6.25 -3.11 12.24
C LEU A 103 -5.65 -4.22 11.36
N VAL A 104 -4.41 -4.08 10.91
CA VAL A 104 -3.75 -5.08 10.07
C VAL A 104 -3.60 -6.41 10.82
N ASN A 105 -3.37 -6.37 12.14
CA ASN A 105 -3.29 -7.58 12.97
C ASN A 105 -4.61 -8.34 13.04
N GLU A 106 -5.76 -7.66 12.92
CA GLU A 106 -7.07 -8.30 12.83
C GLU A 106 -7.36 -8.90 11.44
N CYS A 107 -6.63 -8.46 10.41
CA CYS A 107 -6.81 -8.90 9.04
C CYS A 107 -6.12 -10.26 8.79
N LYS A 108 -6.88 -11.26 8.32
CA LYS A 108 -6.38 -12.64 8.11
C LYS A 108 -6.12 -13.03 6.66
N GLN A 109 -6.57 -12.21 5.71
CA GLN A 109 -6.55 -12.51 4.28
C GLN A 109 -5.91 -11.39 3.44
N LEU A 110 -5.19 -10.47 4.09
CA LEU A 110 -4.66 -9.29 3.41
C LEU A 110 -3.51 -9.69 2.47
N GLU A 111 -3.63 -9.33 1.20
CA GLU A 111 -2.63 -9.59 0.16
C GLU A 111 -2.00 -8.29 -0.36
N VAL A 112 -2.74 -7.19 -0.29
CA VAL A 112 -2.30 -5.88 -0.76
C VAL A 112 -2.47 -4.85 0.36
N LEU A 113 -1.38 -4.21 0.73
CA LEU A 113 -1.32 -3.18 1.75
C LEU A 113 -0.52 -1.99 1.22
N ASN A 114 -1.17 -0.83 1.07
CA ASN A 114 -0.51 0.40 0.66
C ASN A 114 -0.62 1.44 1.77
N LEU A 115 0.52 1.77 2.36
CA LEU A 115 0.74 2.71 3.45
C LEU A 115 1.73 3.81 3.06
N TYR A 116 1.93 4.02 1.75
CA TYR A 116 2.83 5.05 1.25
C TYR A 116 2.49 6.42 1.85
N GLY A 117 3.45 7.00 2.58
CA GLY A 117 3.32 8.33 3.16
C GLY A 117 3.88 9.43 2.27
N ASP A 118 3.49 10.67 2.56
CA ASP A 118 4.15 11.86 2.02
C ASP A 118 5.55 12.05 2.64
N ARG A 119 6.22 13.18 2.39
CA ARG A 119 7.51 13.51 3.03
C ARG A 119 7.38 13.98 4.49
N ASP A 120 6.18 13.93 5.06
CA ASP A 120 5.91 14.44 6.41
C ASP A 120 6.18 13.35 7.46
N ILE A 121 7.02 13.69 8.45
CA ILE A 121 7.37 12.79 9.56
C ILE A 121 6.15 12.43 10.41
N ALA A 122 5.13 13.29 10.44
CA ALA A 122 3.89 13.05 11.19
C ALA A 122 3.09 11.85 10.65
N THR A 123 3.32 11.46 9.39
CA THR A 123 2.62 10.36 8.71
C THR A 123 3.45 9.09 8.59
N ALA A 124 4.70 9.11 9.06
CA ALA A 124 5.61 7.99 8.94
C ALA A 124 5.28 6.90 9.97
N ILE A 125 5.09 5.66 9.51
CA ILE A 125 4.87 4.52 10.41
C ILE A 125 6.15 4.26 11.21
N SER A 126 6.01 4.09 12.52
CA SER A 126 7.14 3.76 13.40
C SER A 126 7.75 2.40 13.05
N GLU A 127 9.01 2.18 13.39
CA GLU A 127 9.63 0.87 13.22
C GLU A 127 8.86 -0.23 13.97
N TYR A 128 8.45 0.04 15.22
CA TYR A 128 7.71 -0.91 16.05
C TYR A 128 6.41 -1.36 15.37
N ASP A 129 5.64 -0.42 14.84
CA ASP A 129 4.36 -0.71 14.18
C ASP A 129 4.56 -1.40 12.83
N LEU A 130 5.62 -1.07 12.09
CA LEU A 130 6.00 -1.82 10.89
C LEU A 130 6.30 -3.29 11.22
N ILE A 131 7.03 -3.56 12.31
CA ILE A 131 7.33 -4.94 12.73
C ILE A 131 6.02 -5.68 13.08
N THR A 132 5.09 -5.03 13.77
CA THR A 132 3.76 -5.59 14.07
C THR A 132 2.99 -5.93 12.78
N ILE A 133 2.97 -5.02 11.79
CA ILE A 133 2.35 -5.25 10.48
C ILE A 133 2.99 -6.44 9.76
N LEU A 134 4.32 -6.50 9.75
CA LEU A 134 5.11 -7.51 9.04
C LEU A 134 5.13 -8.88 9.73
N THR A 135 4.62 -8.97 10.96
CA THR A 135 4.43 -10.23 11.71
C THR A 135 2.95 -10.60 11.90
N SER A 136 2.05 -9.82 11.31
CA SER A 136 0.60 -10.04 11.34
C SER A 136 0.19 -11.40 10.73
N PRO A 137 -1.03 -11.89 11.01
CA PRO A 137 -1.54 -13.15 10.44
C PRO A 137 -1.54 -13.21 8.90
N SER A 138 -1.53 -12.05 8.24
CA SER A 138 -1.52 -11.93 6.78
C SER A 138 -0.12 -11.76 6.17
N ALA A 139 0.94 -11.60 6.96
CA ALA A 139 2.27 -11.23 6.45
C ALA A 139 2.79 -12.15 5.31
N LYS A 140 2.61 -13.47 5.46
CA LYS A 140 3.01 -14.46 4.45
C LYS A 140 2.19 -14.42 3.16
N LYS A 141 1.09 -13.68 3.13
CA LYS A 141 0.19 -13.52 1.99
C LYS A 141 0.40 -12.20 1.25
N PHE A 142 1.17 -11.27 1.80
CA PHE A 142 1.46 -10.01 1.14
C PHE A 142 2.11 -10.25 -0.22
N LYS A 143 1.37 -9.90 -1.27
CA LYS A 143 1.82 -9.85 -2.66
C LYS A 143 2.26 -8.45 -3.02
N ASN A 144 1.56 -7.44 -2.51
CA ASN A 144 1.90 -6.03 -2.70
C ASN A 144 1.95 -5.30 -1.36
N LEU A 145 3.13 -4.78 -1.02
CA LEU A 145 3.37 -4.02 0.19
C LEU A 145 4.07 -2.72 -0.16
N ASP A 146 3.43 -1.59 0.05
CA ASP A 146 4.07 -0.27 -0.06
C ASP A 146 4.09 0.40 1.31
N ILE A 147 5.28 0.53 1.89
CA ILE A 147 5.55 1.17 3.18
C ILE A 147 6.48 2.38 3.02
N GLY A 148 6.60 2.90 1.79
CA GLY A 148 7.46 4.02 1.46
C GLY A 148 7.22 5.24 2.37
N SER A 149 8.30 5.97 2.65
CA SER A 149 8.34 7.11 3.58
C SER A 149 8.18 6.77 5.07
N SER A 150 8.09 5.49 5.46
CA SER A 150 8.06 5.07 6.88
C SER A 150 9.47 4.90 7.47
N HIS A 151 9.56 4.61 8.78
CA HIS A 151 10.83 4.36 9.48
C HIS A 151 11.41 2.99 9.16
N ILE A 152 11.91 2.82 7.93
CA ILE A 152 12.46 1.55 7.43
C ILE A 152 13.93 1.43 7.83
N THR A 153 14.20 0.57 8.80
CA THR A 153 15.54 0.20 9.28
C THR A 153 15.98 -1.15 8.70
N LEU A 154 17.18 -1.61 9.07
CA LEU A 154 17.65 -2.95 8.71
C LEU A 154 16.81 -4.07 9.35
N ASN A 155 16.26 -3.82 10.53
CA ASN A 155 15.40 -4.77 11.22
C ASN A 155 14.09 -4.97 10.43
N VAL A 156 13.49 -3.88 9.93
CA VAL A 156 12.32 -3.95 9.04
C VAL A 156 12.61 -4.78 7.79
N LEU A 157 13.76 -4.59 7.14
CA LEU A 157 14.15 -5.40 5.98
C LEU A 157 14.30 -6.88 6.34
N HIS A 158 14.91 -7.19 7.49
CA HIS A 158 15.04 -8.56 7.97
C HIS A 158 13.67 -9.21 8.21
N THR A 159 12.76 -8.50 8.86
CA THR A 159 11.40 -9.00 9.09
C THR A 159 10.64 -9.24 7.79
N ILE A 160 10.83 -8.40 6.76
CA ILE A 160 10.29 -8.64 5.41
C ILE A 160 10.86 -9.96 4.85
N GLN A 161 12.18 -10.17 4.92
CA GLN A 161 12.84 -11.37 4.41
C GLN A 161 12.31 -12.66 5.06
N GLU A 162 12.00 -12.62 6.35
CA GLU A 162 11.54 -13.79 7.11
C GLU A 162 10.05 -14.07 6.93
N ASN A 163 9.23 -13.04 6.75
CA ASN A 163 7.77 -13.16 6.88
C ASN A 163 7.01 -12.95 5.57
N CYS A 164 7.54 -12.18 4.60
CA CYS A 164 6.78 -11.74 3.43
C CYS A 164 7.18 -12.51 2.15
N LEU A 165 7.07 -13.84 2.20
CA LEU A 165 7.59 -14.75 1.16
C LEU A 165 6.80 -14.75 -0.17
N ALA A 166 5.59 -14.20 -0.17
CA ALA A 166 4.73 -14.11 -1.36
C ALA A 166 4.87 -12.78 -2.12
N LEU A 167 5.80 -11.91 -1.71
CA LEU A 167 5.94 -10.57 -2.29
C LEU A 167 6.25 -10.62 -3.78
N GLN A 168 5.46 -9.86 -4.53
CA GLN A 168 5.65 -9.53 -5.93
C GLN A 168 6.00 -8.06 -6.08
N HIS A 169 5.41 -7.19 -5.26
CA HIS A 169 5.57 -5.75 -5.34
C HIS A 169 5.96 -5.18 -3.97
N LEU A 170 7.05 -4.41 -3.93
CA LEU A 170 7.55 -3.82 -2.69
C LEU A 170 7.88 -2.34 -2.86
N GLY A 171 7.24 -1.49 -2.06
CA GLY A 171 7.57 -0.08 -1.94
C GLY A 171 8.34 0.21 -0.65
N ILE A 172 9.61 0.61 -0.78
CA ILE A 172 10.47 1.03 0.35
C ILE A 172 11.14 2.38 0.07
N SER A 173 10.47 3.23 -0.70
CA SER A 173 10.99 4.55 -1.05
C SER A 173 11.36 5.35 0.21
N LYS A 174 12.44 6.13 0.10
CA LYS A 174 13.04 6.94 1.18
C LYS A 174 13.53 6.15 2.41
N ALA A 175 13.61 4.83 2.33
CA ALA A 175 14.25 4.03 3.38
C ALA A 175 15.69 4.49 3.64
N CYS A 176 16.09 4.56 4.91
CA CYS A 176 17.41 4.99 5.34
C CYS A 176 18.43 3.84 5.23
N ILE A 177 18.65 3.36 4.00
CA ILE A 177 19.53 2.22 3.71
C ILE A 177 20.84 2.75 3.14
N ARG A 178 21.95 2.53 3.86
CA ARG A 178 23.27 3.08 3.52
C ARG A 178 24.18 2.14 2.72
N SER A 179 23.83 0.85 2.64
CA SER A 179 24.58 -0.14 1.86
C SER A 179 23.66 -0.86 0.88
N ILE A 180 24.14 -1.08 -0.34
CA ILE A 180 23.43 -1.86 -1.35
C ILE A 180 23.28 -3.34 -0.95
N THR A 181 24.19 -3.85 -0.12
CA THR A 181 24.19 -5.25 0.33
C THR A 181 22.88 -5.65 1.02
N TYR A 182 22.21 -4.72 1.68
CA TYR A 182 20.93 -4.99 2.32
C TYR A 182 19.80 -5.18 1.29
N ILE A 183 19.84 -4.43 0.19
CA ILE A 183 18.91 -4.62 -0.94
C ILE A 183 19.23 -5.94 -1.65
N ASP A 184 20.51 -6.25 -1.89
CA ASP A 184 20.91 -7.52 -2.50
C ASP A 184 20.40 -8.72 -1.69
N ASN A 185 20.53 -8.67 -0.36
CA ASN A 185 20.04 -9.73 0.51
C ASN A 185 18.50 -9.82 0.50
N LEU A 186 17.81 -8.68 0.44
CA LEU A 186 16.34 -8.64 0.32
C LEU A 186 15.87 -9.31 -0.96
N LEU A 187 16.49 -8.99 -2.10
CA LEU A 187 16.13 -9.61 -3.39
C LEU A 187 16.41 -11.11 -3.40
N LYS A 188 17.54 -11.57 -2.82
CA LYS A 188 17.81 -13.01 -2.67
C LYS A 188 16.74 -13.74 -1.85
N ALA A 189 16.15 -13.09 -0.85
CA ALA A 189 15.08 -13.66 -0.03
C ALA A 189 13.69 -13.55 -0.69
N THR A 190 13.54 -12.74 -1.75
CA THR A 190 12.27 -12.47 -2.43
C THR A 190 12.36 -12.75 -3.94
N PRO A 191 12.64 -14.01 -4.36
CA PRO A 191 12.89 -14.35 -5.77
C PRO A 191 11.72 -14.08 -6.71
N ASN A 192 10.50 -14.02 -6.17
CA ASN A 192 9.27 -13.72 -6.90
C ASN A 192 8.98 -12.22 -7.00
N LEU A 193 9.82 -11.34 -6.43
CA LEU A 193 9.60 -9.91 -6.49
C LEU A 193 9.78 -9.42 -7.93
N GLU A 194 8.74 -8.81 -8.47
CA GLU A 194 8.61 -8.31 -9.84
C GLU A 194 8.90 -6.80 -9.94
N TYR A 195 8.52 -6.05 -8.90
CA TYR A 195 8.65 -4.60 -8.81
C TYR A 195 9.22 -4.19 -7.45
N ILE A 196 10.14 -3.22 -7.45
CA ILE A 196 10.61 -2.54 -6.24
C ILE A 196 10.70 -1.02 -6.42
N ASP A 197 10.16 -0.25 -5.46
CA ASP A 197 10.35 1.20 -5.39
C ASP A 197 11.52 1.55 -4.46
N LEU A 198 12.60 2.04 -5.07
CA LEU A 198 13.84 2.49 -4.40
C LEU A 198 14.00 4.01 -4.49
N THR A 199 12.94 4.76 -4.82
CA THR A 199 12.98 6.22 -4.92
C THR A 199 13.47 6.86 -3.63
N GLY A 200 14.52 7.68 -3.70
CA GLY A 200 15.07 8.38 -2.54
C GLY A 200 15.77 7.49 -1.50
N VAL A 201 16.02 6.20 -1.78
CA VAL A 201 16.83 5.35 -0.90
C VAL A 201 18.31 5.79 -0.96
N SER A 202 18.91 6.03 0.21
CA SER A 202 20.18 6.76 0.31
C SER A 202 21.40 6.10 -0.34
N CYS A 203 21.42 4.77 -0.50
CA CYS A 203 22.52 4.07 -1.14
C CYS A 203 22.39 3.98 -2.67
N MET A 204 21.35 4.53 -3.28
CA MET A 204 21.14 4.40 -4.72
C MET A 204 22.04 5.33 -5.53
N THR A 205 22.97 4.73 -6.29
CA THR A 205 23.87 5.40 -7.24
C THR A 205 23.90 4.61 -8.56
N PRO A 206 24.33 5.20 -9.70
CA PRO A 206 24.40 4.45 -10.96
C PRO A 206 25.20 3.15 -10.86
N LEU A 207 26.32 3.17 -10.10
CA LEU A 207 27.15 1.98 -9.84
C LEU A 207 26.40 0.92 -9.03
N ASN A 208 25.69 1.31 -7.98
CA ASN A 208 24.94 0.37 -7.16
C ASN A 208 23.75 -0.23 -7.92
N ILE A 209 23.10 0.53 -8.81
CA ILE A 209 22.05 0.00 -9.69
C ILE A 209 22.63 -1.00 -10.70
N ALA A 210 23.76 -0.68 -11.33
CA ALA A 210 24.45 -1.61 -12.22
C ALA A 210 24.85 -2.91 -11.49
N SER A 211 25.39 -2.79 -10.27
CA SER A 211 25.71 -3.93 -9.40
C SER A 211 24.45 -4.75 -9.09
N LEU A 212 23.36 -4.10 -8.69
CA LEU A 212 22.11 -4.76 -8.33
C LEU A 212 21.58 -5.61 -9.50
N VAL A 213 21.46 -5.05 -10.70
CA VAL A 213 20.92 -5.77 -11.86
C VAL A 213 21.85 -6.88 -12.37
N ASN A 214 23.16 -6.74 -12.19
CA ASN A 214 24.14 -7.76 -12.54
C ASN A 214 24.16 -8.93 -11.54
N ASN A 215 23.85 -8.65 -10.27
CA ASN A 215 23.86 -9.64 -9.19
C ASN A 215 22.52 -10.36 -9.00
N LEU A 216 21.47 -9.96 -9.73
CA LEU A 216 20.19 -10.67 -9.74
C LEU A 216 20.38 -12.14 -10.11
N GLN A 217 19.76 -13.03 -9.34
CA GLN A 217 19.73 -14.45 -9.67
C GLN A 217 19.04 -14.63 -11.03
N LYS A 218 19.50 -15.62 -11.81
CA LYS A 218 19.02 -15.82 -13.20
C LYS A 218 17.51 -16.06 -13.29
N ASP A 219 16.95 -16.67 -12.26
CA ASP A 219 15.54 -17.03 -12.09
C ASP A 219 14.74 -15.97 -11.31
N HIS A 220 15.36 -14.85 -10.92
CA HIS A 220 14.67 -13.79 -10.21
C HIS A 220 13.65 -13.05 -11.09
N SER A 221 12.44 -12.83 -10.58
CA SER A 221 11.30 -12.28 -11.33
C SER A 221 11.38 -10.76 -11.59
N LEU A 222 12.22 -10.05 -10.83
CA LEU A 222 12.37 -8.59 -10.91
C LEU A 222 12.61 -8.11 -12.34
N HIS A 223 11.77 -7.16 -12.74
CA HIS A 223 11.80 -6.57 -14.06
C HIS A 223 11.46 -5.07 -14.07
N VAL A 224 11.06 -4.49 -12.93
CA VAL A 224 10.88 -3.04 -12.75
C VAL A 224 11.50 -2.56 -11.45
N ILE A 225 12.32 -1.51 -11.55
CA ILE A 225 12.82 -0.72 -10.41
C ILE A 225 12.33 0.71 -10.59
N GLU A 226 11.56 1.23 -9.63
CA GLU A 226 11.23 2.65 -9.57
C GLU A 226 12.28 3.42 -8.77
N MET A 227 12.59 4.62 -9.23
CA MET A 227 13.64 5.45 -8.65
C MET A 227 13.50 6.92 -9.03
N SER A 228 14.30 7.79 -8.40
CA SER A 228 14.32 9.22 -8.66
C SER A 228 14.72 9.55 -10.11
N GLU A 229 14.09 10.58 -10.69
CA GLU A 229 14.41 11.05 -12.04
C GLU A 229 15.91 11.37 -12.23
N SER A 230 16.52 11.97 -11.20
CA SER A 230 17.94 12.33 -11.20
C SER A 230 18.87 11.13 -11.35
N LEU A 231 18.44 9.95 -10.91
CA LEU A 231 19.18 8.70 -11.06
C LEU A 231 18.92 8.06 -12.42
N VAL A 232 17.66 8.00 -12.84
CA VAL A 232 17.27 7.48 -14.17
C VAL A 232 18.00 8.22 -15.29
N ASN A 233 18.15 9.54 -15.19
CA ASN A 233 18.87 10.34 -16.19
C ASN A 233 20.37 10.01 -16.34
N LYS A 234 20.93 9.23 -15.41
CA LYS A 234 22.36 8.86 -15.38
C LYS A 234 22.60 7.39 -15.71
N LEU A 235 21.55 6.63 -16.04
CA LEU A 235 21.63 5.20 -16.29
C LEU A 235 21.60 4.90 -17.79
N ASP A 236 22.56 4.08 -18.21
CA ASP A 236 22.59 3.47 -19.53
C ASP A 236 21.83 2.13 -19.55
N THR A 237 21.72 1.54 -20.74
CA THR A 237 21.13 0.21 -20.90
C THR A 237 22.08 -0.86 -20.40
N ILE A 238 21.63 -1.76 -19.52
CA ILE A 238 22.42 -2.87 -18.96
C ILE A 238 21.60 -4.14 -19.05
N ASN A 239 22.10 -5.19 -19.72
CA ASN A 239 21.45 -6.51 -19.79
C ASN A 239 19.95 -6.49 -20.14
N GLY A 240 19.55 -5.62 -21.08
CA GLY A 240 18.15 -5.47 -21.50
C GLY A 240 17.27 -4.61 -20.58
N TRP A 241 17.84 -4.07 -19.49
CA TRP A 241 17.22 -3.03 -18.67
C TRP A 241 17.44 -1.67 -19.31
N LYS A 242 16.39 -0.86 -19.41
CA LYS A 242 16.45 0.51 -19.90
C LYS A 242 15.66 1.46 -19.01
N THR A 243 15.98 2.73 -19.16
CA THR A 243 15.18 3.81 -18.56
C THR A 243 13.84 3.91 -19.29
N SER A 244 12.77 4.14 -18.51
CA SER A 244 11.44 4.44 -19.03
C SER A 244 10.87 5.60 -18.23
N LYS A 245 10.60 6.71 -18.91
CA LYS A 245 9.86 7.84 -18.35
C LYS A 245 8.46 7.80 -18.93
N ASN A 246 7.47 7.65 -18.07
CA ASN A 246 6.07 7.78 -18.47
C ASN A 246 5.56 9.17 -18.07
N TYR A 247 4.48 9.61 -18.72
CA TYR A 247 3.80 10.89 -18.45
C TYR A 247 3.34 11.06 -16.99
N SER A 248 3.38 9.99 -16.18
CA SER A 248 2.87 9.92 -14.81
C SER A 248 3.94 10.18 -13.74
N ARG A 249 4.74 11.25 -13.81
CA ARG A 249 5.72 11.71 -12.77
C ARG A 249 6.68 10.65 -12.15
N ARG A 250 6.67 9.40 -12.62
CA ARG A 250 7.39 8.23 -12.09
C ARG A 250 8.47 7.84 -13.08
N CYS A 251 9.63 7.48 -12.55
CA CYS A 251 10.79 7.14 -13.34
C CYS A 251 11.20 5.70 -13.05
N TYR A 252 11.39 4.91 -14.11
CA TYR A 252 11.63 3.48 -14.01
C TYR A 252 12.93 3.09 -14.70
N TYR A 253 13.55 2.04 -14.16
CA TYR A 253 14.53 1.22 -14.85
C TYR A 253 13.93 -0.19 -14.99
N ALA A 254 13.68 -0.63 -16.21
CA ALA A 254 12.87 -1.82 -16.46
C ALA A 254 13.38 -2.65 -17.65
N LYS A 255 13.12 -3.97 -17.62
CA LYS A 255 13.38 -4.84 -18.78
C LYS A 255 12.47 -4.43 -19.93
N GLN A 256 13.02 -4.31 -21.15
CA GLN A 256 12.33 -3.75 -22.32
C GLN A 256 10.98 -4.40 -22.69
N THR A 257 10.75 -5.63 -22.26
CA THR A 257 9.55 -6.42 -22.55
C THR A 257 8.32 -6.02 -21.72
N HIS A 258 8.46 -5.15 -20.71
CA HIS A 258 7.38 -4.84 -19.76
C HIS A 258 6.96 -3.37 -19.82
N ARG A 259 5.68 -3.10 -19.50
CA ARG A 259 5.16 -1.74 -19.30
C ARG A 259 5.18 -1.39 -17.81
N PRO A 260 6.18 -0.65 -17.31
CA PRO A 260 6.38 -0.48 -15.88
C PRO A 260 5.25 0.29 -15.18
N ASP A 261 4.52 1.15 -15.90
CA ASP A 261 3.30 1.82 -15.42
C ASP A 261 2.17 0.87 -15.03
N ARG A 262 2.17 -0.35 -15.57
CA ARG A 262 1.09 -1.32 -15.36
C ARG A 262 1.41 -2.36 -14.30
N VAL A 263 2.67 -2.46 -13.88
CA VAL A 263 3.11 -3.48 -12.93
C VAL A 263 2.62 -3.14 -11.52
N HIS A 264 2.79 -1.88 -11.09
CA HIS A 264 2.43 -1.47 -9.73
C HIS A 264 1.30 -0.42 -9.70
N PRO A 265 0.02 -0.84 -9.57
CA PRO A 265 -1.08 0.07 -9.33
C PRO A 265 -1.00 0.62 -7.89
N ARG A 266 -1.01 1.95 -7.72
CA ARG A 266 -1.07 2.61 -6.40
C ARG A 266 -2.49 2.90 -5.91
N LYS A 267 -3.48 2.63 -6.76
CA LYS A 267 -4.91 2.76 -6.49
C LYS A 267 -5.61 1.47 -6.81
N LEU A 268 -6.76 1.25 -6.19
CA LEU A 268 -7.55 0.05 -6.43
C LEU A 268 -8.06 0.02 -7.88
N ASP A 269 -7.77 -1.07 -8.60
CA ASP A 269 -8.34 -1.28 -9.93
C ASP A 269 -9.80 -1.73 -9.80
N MET A 270 -10.71 -0.86 -10.24
CA MET A 270 -12.15 -1.10 -10.25
C MET A 270 -12.66 -1.64 -11.60
N ALA A 271 -11.84 -1.63 -12.65
CA ALA A 271 -12.25 -1.89 -14.03
C ALA A 271 -12.08 -3.35 -14.48
N GLU A 272 -11.19 -4.12 -13.84
CA GLU A 272 -10.91 -5.52 -14.23
C GLU A 272 -11.84 -6.56 -13.58
N TYR A 273 -12.91 -6.13 -12.88
CA TYR A 273 -13.82 -7.03 -12.17
C TYR A 273 -15.27 -6.87 -12.62
N GLY A 274 -15.79 -7.86 -13.34
CA GLY A 274 -17.16 -7.94 -13.82
C GLY A 274 -17.26 -8.54 -15.24
N SER A 275 -18.46 -8.92 -15.67
CA SER A 275 -18.72 -9.33 -17.06
C SER A 275 -18.60 -8.19 -18.07
N GLU A 276 -18.62 -6.95 -17.58
CA GLU A 276 -18.42 -5.74 -18.35
C GLU A 276 -16.97 -5.32 -18.18
N SER A 277 -16.10 -5.69 -19.12
CA SER A 277 -14.73 -5.19 -19.16
C SER A 277 -14.79 -3.68 -19.42
N MET A 278 -14.68 -2.85 -18.38
CA MET A 278 -14.53 -1.43 -18.58
C MET A 278 -13.20 -1.17 -19.30
N SER A 279 -13.21 -0.29 -20.30
CA SER A 279 -12.03 0.05 -21.08
C SER A 279 -10.87 0.48 -20.17
N LYS A 280 -9.66 -0.03 -20.44
CA LYS A 280 -8.39 0.31 -19.76
C LYS A 280 -8.08 1.82 -19.72
N ILE A 281 -8.83 2.63 -20.47
CA ILE A 281 -8.73 4.09 -20.46
C ILE A 281 -9.26 4.69 -19.14
N PHE A 282 -10.25 4.06 -18.49
CA PHE A 282 -10.77 4.54 -17.19
C PHE A 282 -9.95 4.08 -15.98
N GLN A 283 -8.96 3.20 -16.19
CA GLN A 283 -8.08 2.68 -15.13
C GLN A 283 -7.18 3.77 -14.52
N TYR A 284 -6.98 4.94 -15.14
CA TYR A 284 -5.84 5.81 -14.80
C TYR A 284 -6.11 7.30 -14.61
N TYR A 285 -7.35 7.78 -14.65
CA TYR A 285 -7.60 9.20 -14.36
C TYR A 285 -7.77 9.45 -12.85
N SER A 286 -6.65 9.49 -12.11
CA SER A 286 -6.51 10.53 -11.08
C SER A 286 -5.58 11.58 -11.70
N PHE A 287 -6.16 12.67 -12.16
CA PHE A 287 -5.36 13.86 -12.48
C PHE A 287 -4.95 14.49 -11.15
N ASP A 288 -3.76 14.16 -10.66
CA ASP A 288 -3.12 14.99 -9.64
C ASP A 288 -2.73 16.30 -10.33
N ARG A 289 -3.45 17.38 -10.02
CA ARG A 289 -3.00 18.76 -10.29
C ARG A 289 -1.85 19.06 -9.33
#